data_AF-D2XUN3-F1
#
_entry.id   AF-D2XUN3-F1
#
_cell.length_a   1.000
_cell.length_b   1.000
_cell.length_c   1.000
_cell.angle_alpha   90.00
_cell.angle_beta   90.00
_cell.angle_gamma   90.00
#
_symmetry.space_group_name_H-M   'P 1'
#
loop_
_entity.id
_entity.type
_entity.pdbx_description
1 polymer ?
#
loop_
_entity_poly.entity_id
_entity_poly.type
_entity_poly.pdbx_seq_one_letter_code
_entity_poly.pdbx_strand_id
1 'polypeptide(L)'
;DKIIKIGRTHLMDATPLRLGQEFGGFARQIELSIARAERAPDAVLELPLGGTAVGSGINTHPEFGARVVANLPQQTGIAFVEAVNHFEGNANLDGFVESHGELKCIAQTLL
;
A
#
# COMPACT_ATOMS: atom_id res chain seq x y z
N ASP A 1 31.08 -9.84 -7.11
CA ASP A 1 31.55 -11.22 -6.87
C ASP A 1 32.42 -11.68 -8.05
N LYS A 2 32.97 -12.90 -7.99
CA LYS A 2 33.79 -13.51 -9.08
C LYS A 2 33.17 -14.79 -9.65
N ILE A 3 31.91 -15.08 -9.34
CA ILE A 3 31.26 -16.36 -9.68
C ILE A 3 30.52 -16.18 -11.00
N ILE A 4 30.96 -16.89 -12.05
CA ILE A 4 30.30 -16.93 -13.35
C ILE A 4 29.36 -18.14 -13.42
N LYS A 5 28.14 -17.93 -13.91
CA LYS A 5 27.15 -18.99 -14.16
C LYS A 5 26.55 -18.85 -15.57
N ILE A 6 25.92 -19.92 -16.06
CA ILE A 6 25.11 -19.87 -17.27
C ILE A 6 23.77 -19.16 -16.98
N GLY A 7 23.36 -18.25 -17.86
CA GLY A 7 22.02 -17.69 -17.84
C GLY A 7 21.00 -18.68 -18.40
N ARG A 8 19.72 -18.53 -18.02
CA ARG A 8 18.63 -19.31 -18.61
C ARG A 8 17.46 -18.43 -19.00
N THR A 9 17.01 -18.57 -20.23
CA THR A 9 15.76 -17.98 -20.75
C THR A 9 14.90 -19.10 -21.29
N HIS A 10 13.60 -19.10 -21.00
CA HIS A 10 12.73 -20.26 -21.29
C HIS A 10 13.27 -21.59 -20.73
N LEU A 11 14.02 -21.54 -19.62
CA LEU A 11 14.74 -22.67 -19.02
C LEU A 11 15.83 -23.32 -19.89
N MET A 12 16.17 -22.72 -21.04
CA MET A 12 17.27 -23.15 -21.91
C MET A 12 18.54 -22.35 -21.64
N ASP A 13 19.70 -22.95 -21.85
CA ASP A 13 21.00 -22.31 -21.67
C ASP A 13 21.15 -21.08 -22.58
N ALA A 14 21.66 -19.99 -22.00
CA ALA A 14 21.88 -18.70 -22.65
C ALA A 14 23.34 -18.23 -22.48
N THR A 15 23.59 -16.93 -22.50
CA THR A 15 24.94 -16.36 -22.29
C THR A 15 25.33 -16.30 -20.81
N PRO A 16 26.64 -16.30 -20.48
CA PRO A 16 27.09 -16.20 -19.09
C PRO A 16 26.78 -14.85 -18.40
N LEU A 17 26.59 -14.89 -17.09
CA LEU A 17 26.49 -13.73 -16.21
C LEU A 17 27.20 -14.01 -14.86
N ARG A 18 27.44 -12.96 -14.06
CA ARG A 18 27.87 -13.14 -12.67
C ARG A 18 26.68 -13.48 -11.78
N LEU A 19 26.89 -14.33 -10.78
CA LEU A 19 25.86 -14.64 -9.78
C LEU A 19 25.35 -13.38 -9.08
N GLY A 20 26.24 -12.42 -8.78
CA GLY A 20 25.86 -11.16 -8.16
C GLY A 20 25.00 -10.25 -9.05
N GLN A 21 25.03 -10.40 -10.37
CA GLN A 21 24.13 -9.65 -11.26
C GLN A 21 22.68 -10.16 -11.14
N GLU A 22 22.50 -11.47 -11.04
CA GLU A 22 21.18 -12.10 -10.83
C GLU A 22 20.59 -11.70 -9.47
N PHE A 23 21.39 -11.84 -8.40
CA PHE A 23 20.97 -11.42 -7.06
C PHE A 23 20.77 -9.90 -6.93
N GLY A 24 21.46 -9.09 -7.73
CA GLY A 24 21.19 -7.67 -7.85
C GLY A 24 19.78 -7.37 -8.39
N GLY A 25 19.28 -8.22 -9.29
CA GLY A 25 17.88 -8.17 -9.74
C GLY A 25 16.90 -8.42 -8.59
N PHE A 26 17.12 -9.48 -7.81
CA PHE A 26 16.29 -9.81 -6.64
C PHE A 26 16.32 -8.69 -5.59
N ALA A 27 17.50 -8.16 -5.28
CA ALA A 27 17.66 -7.04 -4.35
C ALA A 27 16.86 -5.82 -4.82
N ARG A 28 16.93 -5.47 -6.11
CA ARG A 28 16.16 -4.37 -6.68
C ARG A 28 14.65 -4.61 -6.59
N GLN A 29 14.19 -5.84 -6.80
CA GLN A 29 12.77 -6.17 -6.64
C GLN A 29 12.30 -5.95 -5.19
N ILE A 30 13.11 -6.30 -4.19
CA ILE A 30 12.81 -6.05 -2.77
C ILE A 30 12.78 -4.55 -2.45
N GLU A 31 13.76 -3.76 -2.92
CA GLU A 31 13.74 -2.30 -2.75
C GLU A 31 12.44 -1.67 -3.27
N LEU A 32 12.00 -2.10 -4.45
CA LEU A 32 10.73 -1.64 -5.02
C LEU A 32 9.53 -2.12 -4.19
N SER A 33 9.56 -3.34 -3.68
CA SER A 33 8.51 -3.88 -2.81
C SER A 33 8.40 -3.15 -1.47
N ILE A 34 9.51 -2.68 -0.91
CA ILE A 34 9.50 -1.81 0.28
C ILE A 34 8.75 -0.51 -0.03
N ALA A 35 9.10 0.16 -1.14
CA ALA A 35 8.39 1.38 -1.55
C ALA A 35 6.89 1.16 -1.82
N ARG A 36 6.49 -0.04 -2.27
CA ARG A 36 5.07 -0.41 -2.39
C ARG A 36 4.41 -0.57 -1.02
N ALA A 37 5.09 -1.24 -0.08
CA ALA A 37 4.60 -1.43 1.27
C ALA A 37 4.47 -0.10 2.02
N GLU A 38 5.33 0.88 1.75
CA GLU A 38 5.26 2.23 2.34
C GLU A 38 4.11 3.07 1.77
N ARG A 39 3.72 2.86 0.51
CA ARG A 39 2.57 3.55 -0.12
C ARG A 39 1.23 2.91 0.21
N ALA A 40 1.19 1.59 0.43
CA ALA A 40 -0.05 0.85 0.66
C ALA A 40 -0.93 1.39 1.81
N PRO A 41 -0.37 1.91 2.93
CA PRO A 41 -1.14 2.54 4.00
C PRO A 41 -1.82 3.83 3.58
N ASP A 42 -1.22 4.63 2.68
CA ASP A 42 -1.74 5.96 2.31
C ASP A 42 -3.16 5.87 1.76
N ALA A 43 -3.47 4.79 1.02
CA ALA A 43 -4.79 4.52 0.45
C ALA A 43 -5.88 4.27 1.51
N VAL A 44 -5.53 4.01 2.78
CA VAL A 44 -6.49 3.68 3.86
C VAL A 44 -6.41 4.64 5.06
N LEU A 45 -5.72 5.78 4.92
CA LEU A 45 -5.64 6.80 5.98
C LEU A 45 -6.86 7.73 6.02
N GLU A 46 -7.65 7.77 4.95
CA GLU A 46 -8.85 8.61 4.84
C GLU A 46 -10.05 7.92 5.49
N LEU A 47 -10.69 8.59 6.45
CA LEU A 47 -11.75 8.02 7.27
C LEU A 47 -13.09 8.73 7.03
N PRO A 48 -14.17 7.99 6.68
CA PRO A 48 -15.51 8.55 6.49
C PRO A 48 -16.24 8.84 7.83
N LEU A 49 -15.48 9.21 8.86
CA LEU A 49 -16.03 9.55 10.17
C LEU A 49 -16.85 10.83 10.08
N GLY A 50 -17.99 10.84 10.75
CA GLY A 50 -18.95 11.95 10.65
C GLY A 50 -19.92 11.83 9.48
N GLY A 51 -19.71 10.92 8.53
CA GLY A 51 -20.64 10.64 7.42
C GLY A 51 -21.93 9.94 7.87
N THR A 52 -21.91 9.28 9.02
CA THR A 52 -23.05 8.55 9.64
C THR A 52 -23.59 7.42 8.75
N ALA A 53 -24.91 7.26 8.66
CA ALA A 53 -25.54 6.12 7.99
C ALA A 53 -25.32 6.10 6.47
N VAL A 54 -25.29 7.27 5.82
CA VAL A 54 -25.33 7.36 4.34
C VAL A 54 -24.37 8.40 3.76
N GLY A 55 -23.47 8.97 4.56
CA GLY A 55 -22.55 10.04 4.15
C GLY A 55 -23.10 11.47 4.35
N SER A 56 -24.36 11.63 4.76
CA SER A 56 -24.98 12.96 4.93
C SER A 56 -24.59 13.70 6.22
N GLY A 57 -24.03 12.98 7.19
CA GLY A 57 -23.72 13.51 8.52
C GLY A 57 -24.93 13.77 9.43
N ILE A 58 -26.12 13.28 9.08
CA ILE A 58 -27.33 13.48 9.89
C ILE A 58 -27.15 12.90 11.30
N ASN A 59 -27.60 13.64 12.32
CA ASN A 59 -27.44 13.30 13.75
C ASN A 59 -25.99 13.30 14.27
N THR A 60 -25.05 13.96 13.57
CA THR A 60 -23.68 14.13 14.05
C THR A 60 -23.31 15.62 14.14
N HIS A 61 -22.51 15.96 15.16
CA HIS A 61 -21.99 17.31 15.30
C HIS A 61 -21.06 17.65 14.12
N PRO A 62 -21.14 18.85 13.51
CA PRO A 62 -20.35 19.19 12.31
C PRO A 62 -18.83 19.02 12.47
N GLU A 63 -18.31 19.22 13.69
CA GLU A 63 -16.88 19.06 13.99
C GLU A 63 -16.46 17.64 14.39
N PHE A 64 -17.38 16.67 14.41
CA PHE A 64 -17.10 15.34 14.93
C PHE A 64 -15.96 14.64 14.17
N GLY A 65 -16.02 14.57 12.84
CA GLY A 65 -15.03 13.89 12.00
C GLY A 65 -13.63 14.47 12.23
N ALA A 66 -13.47 15.77 11.98
CA ALA A 66 -12.24 16.52 12.23
C ALA A 66 -11.68 16.33 13.64
N ARG A 67 -12.53 16.37 14.68
CA ARG A 67 -12.09 16.18 16.07
C ARG A 67 -11.61 14.75 16.31
N VAL A 68 -12.29 13.72 15.82
CA VAL A 68 -11.85 12.34 16.00
C VAL A 68 -10.51 12.12 15.30
N VAL A 69 -10.39 12.56 14.05
CA VAL A 69 -9.14 12.47 13.28
C VAL A 69 -7.98 13.18 13.98
N ALA A 70 -8.21 14.34 14.58
CA ALA A 70 -7.18 15.05 15.35
C ALA A 70 -6.75 14.32 16.65
N ASN A 71 -7.60 13.47 17.22
CA ASN A 71 -7.32 12.74 18.46
C ASN A 71 -6.74 11.33 18.22
N LEU A 72 -7.05 10.68 17.09
CA LEU A 72 -6.57 9.32 16.77
C LEU A 72 -5.04 9.16 16.84
N PRO A 73 -4.21 10.08 16.32
CA PRO A 73 -2.76 9.95 16.38
C PRO A 73 -2.21 9.83 17.81
N GLN A 74 -2.90 10.41 18.80
CA GLN A 74 -2.48 10.34 20.21
C GLN A 74 -2.56 8.90 20.77
N GLN A 75 -3.43 8.06 20.20
CA GLN A 75 -3.65 6.69 20.63
C GLN A 75 -2.95 5.66 19.73
N THR A 76 -2.86 5.94 18.44
CA THR A 76 -2.40 4.97 17.43
C THR A 76 -0.98 5.27 16.92
N GLY A 77 -0.52 6.51 17.04
CA GLY A 77 0.69 6.99 16.37
C GLY A 77 0.54 7.15 14.85
N ILE A 78 -0.67 7.01 14.30
CA ILE A 78 -0.95 7.08 12.86
C ILE A 78 -1.73 8.36 12.55
N ALA A 79 -1.27 9.08 11.52
CA ALA A 79 -1.91 10.30 11.03
C ALA A 79 -3.02 9.95 10.04
N PHE A 80 -4.26 9.88 10.54
CA PHE A 80 -5.45 9.76 9.70
C PHE A 80 -5.90 11.12 9.17
N VAL A 81 -6.75 11.12 8.13
CA VAL A 81 -7.42 12.31 7.60
C VAL A 81 -8.92 12.08 7.49
N GLU A 82 -9.71 13.14 7.58
CA GLU A 82 -11.16 13.04 7.35
C GLU A 82 -11.45 12.91 5.85
N ALA A 83 -12.48 12.13 5.51
CA ALA A 83 -12.91 11.97 4.14
C ALA A 83 -13.27 13.32 3.49
N VAL A 84 -12.72 13.58 2.31
CA VAL A 84 -13.08 14.72 1.46
C VAL A 84 -14.53 14.61 0.99
N ASN A 85 -15.00 13.37 0.77
CA ASN A 85 -16.38 13.08 0.41
C ASN A 85 -16.90 11.86 1.18
N HIS A 86 -17.75 12.09 2.18
CA HIS A 86 -18.35 11.01 2.96
C HIS A 86 -19.26 10.07 2.17
N PHE A 87 -19.84 10.48 1.05
CA PHE A 87 -20.64 9.55 0.23
C PHE A 87 -19.75 8.51 -0.45
N GLU A 88 -18.60 8.93 -0.99
CA GLU A 88 -17.62 8.01 -1.57
C GLU A 88 -17.08 7.06 -0.49
N GLY A 89 -16.56 7.63 0.61
CA GLY A 89 -15.95 6.82 1.67
C GLY A 89 -16.93 5.91 2.42
N ASN A 90 -18.24 6.23 2.44
CA ASN A 90 -19.26 5.33 2.98
C ASN A 90 -19.72 4.25 1.98
N ALA A 91 -19.67 4.53 0.68
CA ALA A 91 -20.27 3.66 -0.33
C ALA A 91 -19.35 2.51 -0.74
N ASN A 92 -18.04 2.72 -0.73
CA ASN A 92 -17.09 1.74 -1.26
C ASN A 92 -15.81 1.65 -0.43
N LEU A 93 -15.00 0.62 -0.73
CA LEU A 93 -13.75 0.32 -0.02
C LEU A 93 -12.56 0.33 -0.99
N ASP A 94 -12.53 1.29 -1.92
CA ASP A 94 -11.53 1.34 -2.99
C ASP A 94 -10.10 1.48 -2.46
N GLY A 95 -9.91 2.22 -1.36
CA GLY A 95 -8.63 2.31 -0.66
C GLY A 95 -8.08 0.95 -0.19
N PHE A 96 -8.94 0.04 0.26
CA PHE A 96 -8.53 -1.32 0.60
C PHE A 96 -8.16 -2.15 -0.62
N VAL A 97 -8.86 -1.95 -1.75
CA VAL A 97 -8.54 -2.64 -3.01
C VAL A 97 -7.18 -2.17 -3.54
N GLU A 98 -6.90 -0.87 -3.48
CA GLU A 98 -5.61 -0.29 -3.85
C GLU A 98 -4.48 -0.83 -2.96
N SER A 99 -4.65 -0.75 -1.64
CA SER A 99 -3.69 -1.28 -0.66
C SER A 99 -3.41 -2.77 -0.88
N HIS A 100 -4.46 -3.56 -1.14
CA HIS A 100 -4.33 -4.97 -1.48
C HIS A 100 -3.57 -5.20 -2.80
N GLY A 101 -3.76 -4.33 -3.80
CA GLY A 101 -3.03 -4.37 -5.06
C GLY A 101 -1.51 -4.25 -4.87
N GLU A 102 -1.08 -3.33 -4.00
CA GLU A 102 0.32 -3.18 -3.62
C GLU A 102 0.85 -4.45 -2.93
N LEU A 103 0.12 -4.99 -1.95
CA LEU A 103 0.48 -6.24 -1.28
C LEU A 103 0.56 -7.43 -2.24
N LYS A 104 -0.37 -7.53 -3.19
CA LYS A 104 -0.39 -8.57 -4.22
C LYS A 104 0.84 -8.48 -5.13
N CYS A 105 1.27 -7.27 -5.49
CA CYS A 105 2.48 -7.06 -6.28
C CYS A 105 3.74 -7.51 -5.51
N ILE A 106 3.80 -7.24 -4.21
CA ILE A 106 4.86 -7.72 -3.32
C ILE A 106 4.85 -9.25 -3.26
N ALA A 107 3.67 -9.87 -3.10
CA ALA A 107 3.56 -11.32 -3.08
C ALA A 107 4.06 -11.97 -4.38
N GLN A 108 3.73 -11.40 -5.55
CA GLN A 108 4.25 -11.88 -6.84
C GLN A 108 5.76 -11.72 -6.98
N THR A 109 6.36 -10.74 -6.31
CA THR A 109 7.82 -10.56 -6.28
C THR A 109 8.53 -11.66 -5.49
N LEU A 110 7.87 -12.24 -4.50
CA LEU A 110 8.42 -13.25 -3.60
C LEU A 110 8.20 -14.71 -4.07
N LEU A 111 7.36 -14.91 -5.09
CA LEU A 111 7.09 -16.21 -5.73
C LEU A 111 8.12 -16.52 -6.82
#